data_AF-A0A924I7D6-F1
#
_entry.id   AF-A0A924I7D6-F1
#
_cell.length_a   1.000
_cell.length_b   1.000
_cell.length_c   1.000
_cell.angle_alpha   90.00
_cell.angle_beta   90.00
_cell.angle_gamma   90.00
#
_symmetry.space_group_name_H-M   'P 1'
#
loop_
_entity.id
_entity.type
_entity.pdbx_description
1 polymer ?
#
loop_
_entity_poly.entity_id
_entity_poly.type
_entity_poly.pdbx_seq_one_letter_code
_entity_poly.pdbx_strand_id
1 'polypeptide(L)'
;MKIQNLIKTGFLAGLIAALLNLTFFFISTFIGSISKNVLLPDGNPLSIAPVVMSTFLSGLVASLVLFALSKFTENSIKTFSIIGFVFLVVSMAGPFGTPNLPT
;
A
#
# COMPACT_ATOMS: atom_id res chain seq x y z
N MET A 1 21.93 8.64 4.09
CA MET A 1 21.02 9.23 3.08
C MET A 1 20.65 10.65 3.49
N LYS A 2 20.66 11.64 2.58
CA LYS A 2 20.25 13.04 2.91
C LYS A 2 18.72 13.15 2.98
N ILE A 3 18.19 13.98 3.87
CA ILE A 3 16.73 14.15 4.08
C ILE A 3 15.98 14.58 2.81
N GLN A 4 16.63 15.40 1.96
CA GLN A 4 16.05 15.87 0.70
C GLN A 4 15.82 14.72 -0.30
N ASN A 5 16.70 13.72 -0.30
CA ASN A 5 16.55 12.54 -1.14
C ASN A 5 15.42 11.64 -0.62
N LEU A 6 15.23 11.57 0.69
CA LEU A 6 14.11 10.84 1.31
C LEU A 6 12.77 11.39 0.86
N ILE A 7 12.58 12.70 0.95
CA ILE A 7 11.33 13.34 0.56
C ILE A 7 11.04 13.12 -0.93
N LYS A 8 12.05 13.27 -1.80
CA LYS A 8 11.89 13.02 -3.24
C LYS A 8 11.55 11.56 -3.54
N THR A 9 12.28 10.62 -2.93
CA THR A 9 12.07 9.19 -3.12
C THR A 9 10.72 8.74 -2.56
N GLY A 10 10.34 9.22 -1.37
CA GLY A 10 9.04 8.92 -0.76
C GLY A 10 7.86 9.50 -1.54
N PHE A 11 8.01 10.73 -2.05
CA PHE A 11 7.01 11.33 -2.93
C PHE A 11 6.84 10.54 -4.23
N LEU A 12 7.93 10.21 -4.92
CA LEU A 12 7.90 9.42 -6.15
C LEU A 12 7.35 8.02 -5.91
N ALA A 13 7.78 7.34 -4.84
CA ALA A 13 7.29 6.02 -4.48
C ALA A 13 5.78 6.05 -4.16
N GLY A 14 5.32 7.04 -3.38
CA GLY A 14 3.90 7.24 -3.09
C GLY A 14 3.08 7.53 -4.34
N LEU A 15 3.60 8.34 -5.27
CA LEU A 15 2.93 8.65 -6.54
C LEU A 15 2.80 7.40 -7.43
N ILE A 16 3.90 6.65 -7.60
CA ILE A 16 3.91 5.41 -8.39
C ILE A 16 2.96 4.38 -7.77
N ALA A 17 3.01 4.21 -6.45
CA ALA A 17 2.12 3.30 -5.74
C ALA A 17 0.65 3.71 -5.90
N ALA A 18 0.33 5.00 -5.78
CA ALA A 18 -1.02 5.51 -5.95
C ALA A 18 -1.55 5.27 -7.38
N LEU A 19 -0.71 5.47 -8.39
CA LEU A 19 -1.06 5.17 -9.78
C LEU A 19 -1.34 3.67 -9.99
N LEU A 20 -0.49 2.79 -9.46
CA LEU A 20 -0.71 1.34 -9.54
C LEU A 20 -1.99 0.91 -8.80
N ASN A 21 -2.22 1.43 -7.60
CA ASN A 21 -3.45 1.13 -6.85
C ASN A 21 -4.69 1.66 -7.56
N LEU A 22 -4.60 2.82 -8.20
CA LEU A 22 -5.69 3.35 -9.01
C LEU A 22 -5.99 2.45 -10.21
N THR A 23 -4.96 1.93 -10.89
CA THR A 23 -5.12 0.95 -11.97
C THR A 23 -5.83 -0.31 -11.47
N PHE A 24 -5.43 -0.86 -10.33
CA PHE A 24 -6.11 -2.02 -9.73
C PHE A 24 -7.56 -1.71 -9.35
N PHE A 25 -7.84 -0.52 -8.83
CA PHE A 25 -9.20 -0.09 -8.51
C PHE A 25 -10.09 -0.05 -9.75
N PHE A 26 -9.62 0.54 -10.85
CA PHE A 26 -10.38 0.60 -12.10
C PHE A 26 -10.60 -0.79 -12.72
N ILE A 27 -9.57 -1.63 -12.74
CA ILE A 27 -9.68 -3.01 -13.23
C ILE A 27 -10.71 -3.77 -12.38
N SER A 28 -10.61 -3.73 -11.05
CA SER A 28 -11.51 -4.46 -10.15
C SER A 28 -12.96 -3.96 -10.23
N THR A 29 -13.16 -2.66 -10.46
CA THR A 29 -14.48 -2.07 -10.68
C THR A 29 -15.04 -2.49 -12.05
N PHE A 30 -14.21 -2.57 -13.08
CA PHE A 30 -14.63 -2.93 -14.44
C PHE A 30 -15.06 -4.40 -14.56
N ILE A 31 -14.33 -5.32 -13.91
CA ILE A 31 -14.68 -6.75 -13.92
C ILE A 31 -15.85 -7.06 -12.94
N GLY A 32 -16.41 -6.04 -12.27
CA GLY A 32 -17.53 -6.18 -11.34
C GLY A 32 -17.17 -6.82 -10.00
N SER A 33 -15.87 -7.03 -9.72
CA SER A 33 -15.39 -7.61 -8.45
C SER A 33 -15.63 -6.70 -7.26
N ILE A 34 -15.73 -5.38 -7.48
CA ILE A 34 -16.03 -4.38 -6.46
C ILE A 34 -17.26 -3.60 -6.92
N SER A 35 -18.37 -3.74 -6.19
CA SER A 35 -19.57 -2.93 -6.46
C SER A 35 -19.27 -1.46 -6.16
N LYS A 36 -19.75 -0.54 -7.01
CA LYS A 36 -19.61 0.92 -6.79
C LYS A 36 -20.30 1.42 -5.52
N ASN A 37 -21.12 0.56 -4.90
CA ASN A 37 -21.83 0.81 -3.65
C ASN A 37 -21.15 0.14 -2.44
N VAL A 38 -19.92 -0.38 -2.58
CA VAL A 38 -19.15 -0.86 -1.42
C VAL A 38 -18.88 0.33 -0.52
N LEU A 39 -19.51 0.30 0.66
CA LEU A 39 -19.26 1.25 1.73
C LEU A 39 -18.06 0.77 2.53
N LEU A 40 -17.17 1.71 2.85
CA LEU A 40 -16.16 1.50 3.88
C LEU A 40 -16.85 1.33 5.25
N PRO A 41 -16.14 0.81 6.27
CA PRO A 41 -16.68 0.66 7.63
C PRO A 41 -17.17 1.96 8.27
N ASP A 42 -16.73 3.11 7.77
CA ASP A 42 -17.14 4.45 8.18
C ASP A 42 -18.42 4.95 7.46
N GLY A 43 -19.02 4.11 6.61
CA GLY A 43 -20.23 4.41 5.85
C GLY A 43 -20.00 5.25 4.58
N ASN A 44 -18.76 5.61 4.25
CA ASN A 44 -18.45 6.35 3.04
C ASN A 44 -18.29 5.42 1.83
N PRO A 45 -18.68 5.83 0.62
CA PRO A 45 -18.46 5.02 -0.56
C PRO A 45 -16.96 4.90 -0.88
N LEU A 46 -16.55 3.70 -1.31
CA LEU A 46 -15.21 3.45 -1.81
C LEU A 46 -14.97 4.28 -3.07
N SER A 47 -14.24 5.38 -2.91
CA SER A 47 -13.97 6.34 -3.96
C SER A 47 -12.47 6.48 -4.23
N ILE A 48 -12.14 7.13 -5.35
CA ILE A 48 -10.76 7.32 -5.82
C ILE A 48 -9.92 8.11 -4.82
N ALA A 49 -10.50 9.14 -4.19
CA ALA A 49 -9.76 10.04 -3.30
C ALA A 49 -9.19 9.32 -2.06
N PRO A 50 -9.97 8.54 -1.29
CA PRO A 50 -9.45 7.70 -0.20
C PRO A 50 -8.35 6.72 -0.65
N VAL A 51 -8.50 6.09 -1.82
CA VAL A 51 -7.51 5.13 -2.35
C VAL A 51 -6.19 5.82 -2.65
N VAL A 52 -6.22 6.96 -3.32
CA VAL A 52 -5.02 7.74 -3.64
C VAL A 52 -4.35 8.27 -2.38
N MET A 53 -5.11 8.86 -1.45
CA MET A 53 -4.57 9.44 -0.22
C MET A 53 -3.95 8.41 0.70
N SER A 54 -4.64 7.28 0.94
CA SER A 54 -4.10 6.20 1.77
C SER A 54 -2.82 5.60 1.18
N THR A 55 -2.77 5.42 -0.14
CA THR A 55 -1.60 4.86 -0.82
C THR A 55 -0.42 5.81 -0.79
N PHE A 56 -0.67 7.09 -1.07
CA PHE A 56 0.38 8.11 -1.06
C PHE A 56 0.98 8.27 0.35
N LEU A 57 0.14 8.34 1.39
CA LEU A 57 0.59 8.43 2.77
C LEU A 57 1.39 7.19 3.19
N SER A 58 0.96 6.00 2.77
CA SER A 58 1.69 4.76 3.01
C SER A 58 3.09 4.77 2.37
N GLY A 59 3.23 5.33 1.16
CA GLY A 59 4.52 5.50 0.49
C GLY A 59 5.47 6.44 1.25
N LEU A 60 4.94 7.51 1.85
CA LEU A 60 5.73 8.39 2.73
C LEU A 60 6.20 7.65 3.99
N VAL A 61 5.31 6.93 4.65
CA VAL A 61 5.66 6.13 5.84
C VAL A 61 6.72 5.08 5.51
N ALA A 62 6.58 4.37 4.39
CA ALA A 62 7.57 3.41 3.91
C ALA A 62 8.96 4.04 3.71
N SER A 63 9.02 5.26 3.16
CA SER A 63 10.29 5.97 2.98
C SER A 63 10.95 6.37 4.30
N LEU A 64 10.16 6.71 5.33
CA LEU A 64 10.64 6.99 6.68
C LEU A 64 11.21 5.73 7.33
N VAL A 65 10.52 4.59 7.18
CA VAL A 65 10.98 3.29 7.69
C VAL A 65 12.30 2.89 7.03
N LEU A 66 12.42 3.00 5.70
CA LEU A 66 13.67 2.73 4.99
C LEU A 66 14.81 3.64 5.47
N PHE A 67 14.54 4.91 5.71
CA PHE A 67 15.52 5.83 6.26
C PHE A 67 15.95 5.46 7.68
N ALA A 68 15.01 5.08 8.55
CA ALA A 68 15.33 4.58 9.87
C ALA A 68 16.23 3.33 9.78
N LEU A 69 15.87 2.35 8.95
CA LEU A 69 16.68 1.16 8.67
C LEU A 69 18.08 1.49 8.16
N SER A 70 18.22 2.53 7.34
CA SER A 70 19.53 2.99 6.83
C SER A 70 20.50 3.44 7.93
N LYS A 71 20.02 3.71 9.15
CA LYS A 71 20.87 4.03 10.31
C LYS A 71 21.35 2.80 11.07
N PHE A 72 20.66 1.67 10.96
CA PHE A 72 20.93 0.47 11.76
C PHE A 72 21.46 -0.71 10.93
N THR A 73 21.41 -0.63 9.60
CA THR A 73 21.79 -1.75 8.74
C THR A 73 22.53 -1.27 7.51
N GLU A 74 23.69 -1.88 7.24
CA GLU A 74 24.49 -1.61 6.03
C GLU A 74 23.70 -1.94 4.74
N ASN A 75 22.90 -3.00 4.79
CA ASN A 75 22.04 -3.47 3.70
C ASN A 75 20.55 -3.12 3.92
N SER A 76 20.26 -1.85 4.21
CA SER A 76 18.90 -1.36 4.51
C SER A 76 17.88 -1.64 3.40
N ILE A 77 18.24 -1.53 2.12
CA ILE A 77 17.35 -1.83 0.99
C ILE A 77 16.95 -3.30 0.99
N LYS A 78 17.92 -4.22 1.11
CA LYS A 78 17.64 -5.67 1.12
C LYS A 78 16.75 -6.03 2.29
N THR A 79 17.02 -5.48 3.47
CA THR A 79 16.23 -5.73 4.69
C THR A 79 14.81 -5.20 4.55
N PHE A 80 14.64 -3.97 4.07
CA PHE A 80 13.33 -3.39 3.79
C PHE A 80 12.54 -4.22 2.78
N SER A 81 13.17 -4.67 1.69
CA SER A 81 12.52 -5.50 0.68
C SER A 81 12.09 -6.86 1.22
N ILE A 82 12.90 -7.51 2.06
CA ILE A 82 12.53 -8.77 2.73
C ILE A 82 11.31 -8.54 3.62
N ILE A 83 11.34 -7.51 4.46
CA ILE A 83 10.22 -7.17 5.34
C ILE A 83 8.97 -6.91 4.50
N GLY A 84 9.05 -6.03 3.49
CA GLY A 84 7.94 -5.72 2.61
C GLY A 84 7.37 -6.94 1.89
N PHE A 85 8.23 -7.83 1.42
CA PHE A 85 7.82 -9.09 0.81
C PHE A 85 7.10 -10.01 1.80
N VAL A 86 7.62 -10.15 3.02
CA VAL A 86 6.96 -10.93 4.08
C VAL A 86 5.58 -10.34 4.40
N PHE A 87 5.46 -9.01 4.55
CA PHE A 87 4.17 -8.35 4.78
C PHE A 87 3.19 -8.56 3.62
N LEU A 88 3.67 -8.52 2.37
CA LEU A 88 2.86 -8.79 1.19
C LEU A 88 2.35 -10.25 1.19
N VAL A 89 3.21 -11.22 1.46
CA VAL A 89 2.80 -12.63 1.51
C VAL A 89 1.79 -12.86 2.65
N VAL A 90 2.05 -12.29 3.83
CA VAL A 90 1.14 -12.40 4.98
C VAL A 90 -0.19 -11.71 4.72
N SER A 91 -0.23 -10.56 4.04
CA SER A 91 -1.49 -9.86 3.74
C SER A 91 -2.40 -10.66 2.82
N MET A 92 -1.82 -11.48 1.93
CA MET A 92 -2.57 -12.42 1.09
C MET A 92 -3.14 -13.62 1.88
N ALA A 93 -2.69 -13.87 3.11
CA ALA A 93 -3.26 -14.91 3.97
C ALA A 93 -4.58 -14.49 4.62
N GLY A 94 -4.88 -13.19 4.69
CA GLY A 94 -6.06 -12.62 5.34
C GLY A 94 -7.43 -13.19 4.90
N PRO A 95 -7.71 -13.42 3.61
CA PRO A 95 -8.99 -13.96 3.16
C PRO A 95 -9.25 -15.40 3.64
N PHE A 96 -8.18 -16.20 3.80
CA PHE A 96 -8.28 -17.63 4.11
C PHE A 96 -8.54 -17.92 5.60
N GLY A 97 -8.47 -16.90 6.47
CA GLY A 97 -8.67 -17.03 7.91
C GLY A 97 -10.08 -16.71 8.40
N THR A 98 -11.01 -16.30 7.53
CA THR A 98 -12.39 -15.98 7.94
C THR A 98 -13.26 -17.25 7.93
N PRO A 99 -13.77 -17.75 9.08
CA PRO A 99 -14.45 -19.04 9.14
C PRO A 99 -15.83 -19.10 8.46
N ASN A 100 -16.26 -18.06 7.73
CA ASN A 100 -17.69 -17.87 7.44
C ASN A 100 -18.00 -17.17 6.11
N LEU A 101 -17.27 -17.48 5.03
CA LEU A 101 -17.66 -17.08 3.67
C LEU A 101 -18.39 -18.24 2.98
N PRO A 102 -19.61 -18.06 2.45
CA PRO A 102 -20.26 -19.08 1.63
C PRO A 102 -19.45 -19.28 0.34
N THR A 103 -19.09 -20.53 0.09
CA THR A 103 -18.50 -20.99 -1.19
C THR A 103 -19.50 -20.90 -2.33
#